data_AF-A0A2N8NB32-F1
#
_entry.id   AF-A0A2N8NB32-F1
#
_cell.length_a   1.000
_cell.length_b   1.000
_cell.length_c   1.000
_cell.angle_alpha   90.00
_cell.angle_beta   90.00
_cell.angle_gamma   90.00
#
_symmetry.space_group_name_H-M   'P 1'
#
loop_
_entity.id
_entity.type
_entity.pdbx_description
1 polymer ?
#
loop_
_entity_poly.entity_id
_entity_poly.type
_entity_poly.pdbx_seq_one_letter_code
_entity_poly.pdbx_strand_id
1 'polypeptide(L)'
;MTTHGTGISILPYNGTEITFELADGDVMVNLTEMGKAFDKRPIDFLRLPSTEALIKAIVRRSHISDDQIVATRRGSAQNGGGTWGNRLVALAFAQWLSVDFHVVCLEKIEELLTKGYTKLDSISKRDLAAMLLESEDEKDRLRKRNEEQGMRVQMLEGRVEVQQEHIRTLEPKAEYTDEVLQSPNTYTFTQMAKELDFRGVSNLTDFLKKKGIIFRQSGRWMTTADYSGRGYTKTRTVSFDHSDGRPDTTVYTVWTEPGRQFLHRICHSHREEATR
;
A
#
# COMPACT_ATOMS: atom_id res chain seq x y z
N MET A 1 5.05 14.19 0.63
CA MET A 1 5.76 15.24 1.40
C MET A 1 4.86 16.46 1.43
N THR A 2 3.93 16.52 2.37
CA THR A 2 3.09 17.70 2.59
C THR A 2 3.89 18.68 3.43
N THR A 3 4.31 19.79 2.84
CA THR A 3 4.87 20.93 3.55
C THR A 3 3.79 21.53 4.43
N HIS A 4 3.92 21.34 5.74
CA HIS A 4 3.05 21.88 6.77
C HIS A 4 3.55 23.28 7.15
N GLY A 5 2.83 24.31 6.69
CA GLY A 5 3.23 25.71 6.88
C GLY A 5 2.72 26.23 8.22
N THR A 6 3.63 26.51 9.14
CA THR A 6 3.37 27.32 10.34
C THR A 6 3.16 28.77 9.89
N GLY A 7 2.01 29.37 10.21
CA GLY A 7 1.64 30.72 9.79
C GLY A 7 1.37 31.64 10.98
N ILE A 8 1.76 32.91 10.87
CA ILE A 8 1.39 33.95 11.85
C ILE A 8 0.35 34.86 11.21
N SER A 9 -0.72 35.17 11.96
CA SER A 9 -1.76 36.13 11.57
C SER A 9 -1.94 37.18 12.66
N ILE A 10 -2.19 38.43 12.27
CA ILE A 10 -2.33 39.56 13.20
C ILE A 10 -3.70 40.20 12.99
N LEU A 11 -4.42 40.42 14.09
CA LEU A 11 -5.71 41.10 14.11
C LEU A 11 -5.60 42.43 14.85
N PRO A 12 -5.78 43.57 14.18
CA PRO A 12 -5.90 44.86 14.86
C PRO A 12 -7.27 44.97 15.55
N TYR A 13 -7.29 45.27 16.85
CA TYR A 13 -8.50 45.42 17.65
C TYR A 13 -8.30 46.47 18.77
N ASN A 14 -9.15 47.49 18.84
CA ASN A 14 -9.09 48.57 19.83
C ASN A 14 -7.67 49.16 20.03
N GLY A 15 -6.93 49.37 18.94
CA GLY A 15 -5.57 49.92 18.98
C GLY A 15 -4.49 48.94 19.46
N THR A 16 -4.82 47.66 19.62
CA THR A 16 -3.88 46.58 19.95
C THR A 16 -3.81 45.57 18.81
N GLU A 17 -2.62 45.07 18.51
CA GLU A 17 -2.42 43.96 17.57
C GLU A 17 -2.45 42.65 18.34
N ILE A 18 -3.34 41.74 17.95
CA ILE A 18 -3.50 40.42 18.55
C ILE A 18 -2.93 39.38 17.60
N THR A 19 -1.94 38.63 18.08
CA THR A 19 -1.23 37.62 17.29
C THR A 19 -1.86 36.23 17.43
N PHE A 20 -1.96 35.55 16.28
CA PHE A 20 -2.43 34.18 16.12
C PHE A 20 -1.32 33.35 15.48
N GLU A 21 -1.00 32.21 16.07
CA GLU A 21 -0.14 31.19 15.48
C GLU A 21 -0.99 30.03 14.97
N LEU A 22 -0.85 29.73 13.69
CA LEU A 22 -1.54 28.68 12.96
C LEU A 22 -0.54 27.56 12.71
N ALA A 23 -0.80 26.37 13.25
CA ALA A 23 0.03 25.18 13.02
C ALA A 23 -0.87 23.95 12.92
N ASP A 24 -0.83 23.23 11.79
CA ASP A 24 -1.46 21.92 11.60
C ASP A 24 -2.92 21.79 12.07
N GLY A 25 -3.73 22.83 11.80
CA GLY A 25 -5.15 22.85 12.19
C GLY A 25 -5.42 23.32 13.62
N ASP A 26 -4.37 23.55 14.41
CA ASP A 26 -4.43 24.18 15.72
C ASP A 26 -4.10 25.68 15.66
N VAL A 27 -4.75 26.42 16.56
CA VAL A 27 -4.62 27.87 16.68
C VAL A 27 -4.28 28.25 18.11
N MET A 28 -3.15 28.93 18.27
CA MET A 28 -2.76 29.56 19.52
C MET A 28 -2.92 31.07 19.40
N VAL A 29 -3.50 31.69 20.43
CA VAL A 29 -3.78 33.13 20.47
C VAL A 29 -3.04 33.76 21.62
N ASN A 30 -2.40 34.92 21.39
CA ASN A 30 -1.73 35.66 22.44
C ASN A 30 -2.74 36.37 23.37
N LEU A 31 -3.06 35.73 24.49
CA LEU A 31 -4.00 36.25 25.48
C LEU A 31 -3.47 37.52 26.14
N THR A 32 -2.16 37.72 26.19
CA THR A 32 -1.58 38.93 26.78
C THR A 32 -1.87 40.15 25.94
N GLU A 33 -1.80 40.01 24.61
CA GLU A 33 -2.21 41.06 23.67
C GLU A 33 -3.72 41.30 23.72
N MET A 34 -4.52 40.23 23.75
CA MET A 34 -5.98 40.35 23.92
C MET A 34 -6.36 41.10 25.19
N GLY A 35 -5.72 40.77 26.32
CA GLY A 35 -6.03 41.38 27.62
C GLY A 35 -5.72 42.88 27.67
N LYS A 36 -4.65 43.32 26.99
CA LYS A 36 -4.28 44.75 26.91
C LYS A 36 -5.37 45.62 26.30
N ALA A 37 -6.09 45.12 25.30
CA ALA A 37 -7.19 45.84 24.66
C ALA A 37 -8.37 46.14 25.60
N PHE A 38 -8.42 45.47 26.77
CA PHE A 38 -9.47 45.58 27.77
C PHE A 38 -8.93 45.90 29.18
N ASP A 39 -7.66 46.29 29.29
CA ASP A 39 -6.96 46.55 30.56
C ASP A 39 -7.08 45.40 31.59
N LYS A 40 -6.97 44.15 31.12
CA LYS A 40 -7.06 42.94 31.94
C LYS A 40 -5.89 42.01 31.68
N ARG A 41 -5.49 41.20 32.67
CA ARG A 41 -4.35 40.28 32.53
C ARG A 41 -4.82 38.82 32.46
N PRO A 42 -4.21 37.99 31.59
CA PRO A 42 -4.55 36.56 31.51
C PRO A 42 -4.45 35.81 32.85
N ILE A 43 -3.49 36.18 33.70
CA ILE A 43 -3.29 35.52 34.99
C ILE A 43 -4.51 35.65 35.91
N ASP A 44 -5.25 36.75 35.83
CA ASP A 44 -6.43 36.98 36.67
C ASP A 44 -7.58 36.05 36.23
N PHE A 45 -7.68 35.76 34.93
CA PHE A 45 -8.61 34.77 34.36
C PHE A 45 -8.19 33.33 34.65
N LEU A 46 -6.91 33.00 34.48
CA LEU A 46 -6.38 31.64 34.68
C LEU A 46 -6.43 31.17 36.13
N ARG A 47 -6.51 32.10 37.10
CA ARG A 47 -6.67 31.79 38.53
C ARG A 47 -8.10 31.49 38.96
N LEU A 48 -9.09 31.71 38.09
CA LEU A 48 -10.48 31.42 38.43
C LEU A 48 -10.71 29.90 38.52
N PRO A 49 -11.42 29.40 39.55
CA PRO A 49 -11.75 27.98 39.66
C PRO A 49 -12.51 27.44 38.43
N SER A 50 -13.34 28.28 37.82
CA SER A 50 -14.08 27.95 36.58
C SER A 50 -13.15 27.73 35.39
N THR A 51 -12.11 28.56 35.25
CA THR A 51 -11.12 28.44 34.17
C THR A 51 -10.24 27.20 34.36
N GLU A 52 -9.82 26.92 35.59
CA GLU A 52 -9.07 25.70 35.90
C GLU A 52 -9.89 24.45 35.57
N ALA A 53 -11.18 24.44 35.93
CA ALA A 53 -12.10 23.36 35.58
C ALA A 53 -12.30 23.22 34.06
N LEU A 54 -12.40 24.35 33.34
CA LEU A 54 -12.49 24.37 31.89
C LEU A 54 -11.26 23.74 31.23
N ILE A 55 -10.04 24.16 31.61
CA ILE A 55 -8.80 23.63 31.04
C ILE A 55 -8.71 22.12 31.29
N LYS A 56 -8.97 21.67 32.52
CA LYS A 56 -9.02 20.22 32.84
C LYS A 56 -10.06 19.47 32.01
N ALA A 57 -11.21 20.07 31.73
CA ALA A 57 -12.24 19.46 30.90
C ALA A 57 -11.81 19.38 29.42
N ILE A 58 -11.08 20.38 28.91
CA ILE A 58 -10.48 20.35 27.57
C ILE A 58 -9.45 19.21 27.50
N VAL A 59 -8.46 19.16 28.41
CA VAL A 59 -7.44 18.08 28.48
C VAL A 59 -8.07 16.69 28.52
N ARG A 60 -9.18 16.50 29.22
CA ARG A 60 -9.84 15.18 29.28
C ARG A 60 -10.50 14.76 27.97
N ARG A 61 -10.95 15.72 27.17
CA ARG A 61 -11.70 15.49 25.92
C ARG A 61 -10.82 15.52 24.69
N SER A 62 -9.71 16.25 24.75
CA SER A 62 -8.69 16.29 23.70
C SER A 62 -7.48 15.47 24.15
N HIS A 63 -6.89 14.66 23.27
CA HIS A 63 -5.62 13.95 23.56
C HIS A 63 -4.39 14.89 23.60
N ILE A 64 -4.59 16.13 24.06
CA ILE A 64 -3.67 17.26 24.02
C ILE A 64 -3.23 17.55 25.47
N SER A 65 -1.95 17.83 25.66
CA SER A 65 -1.38 18.11 26.99
C SER A 65 -1.66 19.55 27.45
N ASP A 66 -1.58 19.79 28.76
CA ASP A 66 -1.92 21.08 29.38
C ASP A 66 -1.09 22.26 28.82
N ASP A 67 0.19 22.00 28.53
CA ASP A 67 1.15 22.94 27.94
C ASP A 67 0.84 23.31 26.48
N GLN A 68 0.05 22.48 25.79
CA GLN A 68 -0.47 22.77 24.46
C GLN A 68 -1.81 23.54 24.50
N ILE A 69 -2.45 23.64 25.66
CA ILE A 69 -3.69 24.40 25.86
C ILE A 69 -3.40 25.82 26.34
N VAL A 70 -2.47 25.97 27.30
CA VAL A 70 -1.97 27.27 27.75
C VAL A 70 -0.45 27.23 27.86
N ALA A 71 0.22 28.12 27.14
CA ALA A 71 1.68 28.22 27.15
C ALA A 71 2.13 29.62 27.59
N THR A 72 3.08 29.68 28.53
CA THR A 72 3.73 30.94 28.89
C THR A 72 5.10 31.01 28.24
N ARG A 73 5.30 32.00 27.36
CA ARG A 73 6.55 32.23 26.63
C ARG A 73 7.25 33.47 27.16
N ARG A 74 8.55 33.36 27.41
CA ARG A 74 9.38 34.48 27.89
C ARG A 74 9.69 35.44 26.73
N GLY A 75 9.71 36.75 27.00
CA GLY A 75 10.02 37.79 26.02
C GLY A 75 8.98 38.90 26.00
N SER A 76 9.20 39.92 25.17
CA SER A 76 8.18 40.94 24.89
C SER A 76 7.10 40.39 23.95
N ALA A 77 5.90 40.95 24.00
CA ALA A 77 4.78 40.59 23.11
C ALA A 77 5.18 40.62 21.62
N GLN A 78 5.90 41.67 21.21
CA GLN A 78 6.42 41.84 19.84
C GLN A 78 7.43 40.76 19.40
N ASN A 79 8.02 40.02 20.34
CA ASN A 79 8.96 38.93 20.08
C ASN A 79 8.34 37.54 20.38
N GLY A 80 7.02 37.42 20.40
CA GLY A 80 6.30 36.17 20.67
C GLY A 80 6.17 35.81 22.16
N GLY A 81 6.55 36.72 23.06
CA GLY A 81 6.41 36.56 24.50
C GLY A 81 4.98 36.81 25.01
N GLY A 82 4.58 36.12 26.07
CA GLY A 82 3.24 36.26 26.66
C GLY A 82 2.62 34.94 27.04
N THR A 83 1.39 35.04 27.55
CA THR A 83 0.50 33.89 27.77
C THR A 83 -0.28 33.62 26.50
N TRP A 84 -0.14 32.41 25.98
CA TRP A 84 -0.82 31.91 24.79
C TRP A 84 -1.86 30.88 25.19
N GLY A 85 -3.03 30.93 24.57
CA GLY A 85 -4.11 29.97 24.79
C GLY A 85 -4.60 29.38 23.48
N ASN A 86 -5.00 28.11 23.50
CA ASN A 86 -5.65 27.50 22.35
C ASN A 86 -7.00 28.16 22.06
N ARG A 87 -7.59 27.86 20.90
CA ARG A 87 -8.87 28.41 20.46
C ARG A 87 -9.97 28.43 21.52
N LEU A 88 -10.16 27.34 22.28
CA LEU A 88 -11.23 27.25 23.27
C LEU A 88 -10.96 28.13 24.49
N VAL A 89 -9.72 28.15 24.97
CA VAL A 89 -9.32 29.04 26.07
C VAL A 89 -9.39 30.51 25.65
N ALA A 90 -8.98 30.83 24.42
CA ALA A 90 -9.05 32.19 23.89
C ALA A 90 -10.50 32.69 23.77
N LEU A 91 -11.44 31.84 23.34
CA LEU A 91 -12.87 32.16 23.30
C LEU A 91 -13.44 32.39 24.71
N ALA A 92 -13.11 31.52 25.67
CA ALA A 92 -13.54 31.69 27.05
C ALA A 92 -12.95 32.96 27.68
N PHE A 93 -11.68 33.28 27.36
CA PHE A 93 -11.04 34.51 27.79
C PHE A 93 -11.73 35.74 27.19
N ALA A 94 -12.04 35.73 25.90
CA ALA A 94 -12.78 36.82 25.25
C ALA A 94 -14.15 37.09 25.89
N GLN A 95 -14.88 36.02 26.25
CA GLN A 95 -16.15 36.14 26.98
C GLN A 95 -15.96 36.75 28.38
N TRP A 96 -14.85 36.43 29.06
CA TRP A 96 -14.53 37.04 30.35
C TRP A 96 -14.05 38.50 30.23
N LEU A 97 -13.42 38.87 29.11
CA LEU A 97 -12.99 40.24 28.84
C LEU A 97 -14.19 41.17 28.64
N SER A 98 -15.19 40.75 27.86
CA SER A 98 -16.39 41.54 27.52
C SER A 98 -17.68 40.76 27.81
N VAL A 99 -18.48 41.32 28.72
CA VAL A 99 -19.82 40.79 29.05
C VAL A 99 -20.75 40.87 27.84
N ASP A 100 -20.69 41.96 27.07
CA ASP A 100 -21.50 42.12 25.86
C ASP A 100 -21.17 41.02 24.83
N PHE A 101 -19.89 40.71 24.65
CA PHE A 101 -19.48 39.60 23.78
C PHE A 101 -19.95 38.23 24.31
N HIS A 102 -19.94 38.03 25.63
CA HIS A 102 -20.47 36.82 26.24
C HIS A 102 -21.97 36.65 25.95
N VAL A 103 -22.76 37.72 26.08
CA VAL A 103 -24.19 37.71 25.74
C VAL A 103 -24.40 37.35 24.27
N VAL A 104 -23.64 37.96 23.35
CA VAL A 104 -23.72 37.63 21.92
C VAL A 104 -23.40 36.15 21.65
N CYS A 105 -22.43 35.57 22.35
CA CYS A 105 -22.14 34.14 22.24
C CYS A 105 -23.33 33.28 22.69
N LEU A 106 -24.00 33.65 23.78
CA LEU A 106 -25.19 32.96 24.27
C LEU A 106 -26.35 33.05 23.27
N GLU A 107 -26.60 34.24 22.71
CA GLU A 107 -27.63 34.45 21.69
C GLU A 107 -27.39 33.61 20.43
N LYS A 108 -26.12 33.47 20.00
CA LYS A 108 -25.77 32.64 18.84
C LYS A 108 -25.94 31.14 19.12
N ILE A 109 -25.67 30.70 20.35
CA ILE A 109 -25.95 29.32 20.77
C ILE A 109 -27.47 29.09 20.81
N GLU A 110 -28.24 30.02 21.35
CA GLU A 110 -29.71 29.93 21.37
C GLU A 110 -30.30 29.91 19.95
N GLU A 111 -29.75 30.73 19.04
CA GLU A 111 -30.14 30.72 17.63
C GLU A 111 -29.89 29.35 17.00
N LEU A 112 -28.73 28.73 17.26
CA LEU A 112 -28.42 27.38 16.79
C LEU A 112 -29.40 26.34 17.33
N LEU A 113 -29.70 26.38 18.63
CA LEU A 113 -30.62 25.44 19.26
C LEU A 113 -32.05 25.59 18.75
N THR A 114 -32.47 26.82 18.43
CA THR A 114 -33.85 27.12 18.01
C THR A 114 -34.07 26.93 16.52
N LYS A 115 -33.11 27.35 15.69
CA LYS A 115 -33.25 27.39 14.22
C LYS A 115 -32.48 26.28 13.51
N GLY A 116 -31.54 25.62 14.19
CA GLY A 116 -30.62 24.65 13.60
C GLY A 116 -29.44 25.25 12.83
N TYR A 117 -29.34 26.58 12.75
CA TYR A 117 -28.25 27.30 12.07
C TYR A 117 -28.02 28.68 12.72
N THR A 118 -26.83 29.27 12.53
CA THR A 118 -26.55 30.66 12.91
C THR A 118 -25.99 31.45 11.73
N LYS A 119 -26.33 32.73 11.65
CA LYS A 119 -25.79 33.64 10.64
C LYS A 119 -24.50 34.27 11.17
N LEU A 120 -23.40 34.07 10.44
CA LEU A 120 -22.16 34.80 10.63
C LEU A 120 -22.23 36.06 9.75
N ASP A 121 -22.31 37.23 10.38
CA ASP A 121 -22.44 38.52 9.69
C ASP A 121 -21.15 38.94 8.95
N SER A 122 -20.07 38.19 9.12
CA SER A 122 -18.74 38.47 8.52
C SER A 122 -18.58 37.99 7.08
N ILE A 123 -19.55 37.25 6.54
CA ILE A 123 -19.49 36.76 5.15
C ILE A 123 -20.49 37.58 4.33
N SER A 124 -19.99 38.34 3.35
CA SER A 124 -20.85 39.05 2.41
C SER A 124 -21.81 38.05 1.75
N LYS A 125 -23.06 38.47 1.47
CA LYS A 125 -24.01 37.64 0.69
C LYS A 125 -23.39 37.14 -0.62
N ARG A 126 -22.47 37.93 -1.20
CA ARG A 126 -21.71 37.58 -2.40
C ARG A 126 -20.74 36.43 -2.15
N ASP A 127 -20.00 36.45 -1.04
CA ASP A 127 -19.02 35.43 -0.69
C ASP A 127 -19.71 34.13 -0.29
N LEU A 128 -20.85 34.22 0.42
CA LEU A 128 -21.68 33.07 0.73
C LEU A 128 -22.23 32.41 -0.54
N ALA A 129 -22.69 33.21 -1.50
CA ALA A 129 -23.15 32.70 -2.79
C ALA A 129 -22.01 32.07 -3.61
N ALA A 130 -20.81 32.66 -3.58
CA ALA A 130 -19.62 32.09 -4.23
C ALA A 130 -19.24 30.75 -3.61
N MET A 131 -19.19 30.66 -2.27
CA MET A 131 -18.92 29.40 -1.56
C MET A 131 -19.96 28.31 -1.86
N LEU A 132 -21.24 28.67 -1.96
CA LEU A 132 -22.30 27.73 -2.31
C LEU A 132 -22.14 27.21 -3.74
N LEU A 133 -21.85 28.08 -4.71
CA LEU A 133 -21.59 27.70 -6.09
C LEU A 133 -20.36 26.78 -6.20
N GLU A 134 -19.26 27.14 -5.54
CA GLU A 134 -18.05 26.31 -5.50
C GLU A 134 -18.33 24.93 -4.87
N SER A 135 -19.14 24.90 -3.81
CA SER A 135 -19.53 23.64 -3.17
C SER A 135 -20.43 22.78 -4.06
N GLU A 136 -21.30 23.39 -4.87
CA GLU A 136 -22.14 22.66 -5.82
C GLU A 136 -21.32 22.09 -6.98
N ASP A 137 -20.41 22.89 -7.55
CA ASP A 137 -19.48 22.44 -8.59
C ASP A 137 -18.62 21.27 -8.09
N GLU A 138 -18.11 21.36 -6.87
CA GLU A 138 -17.29 20.30 -6.28
C GLU A 138 -18.11 19.03 -6.03
N LYS A 139 -19.35 19.17 -5.56
CA LYS A 139 -20.28 18.03 -5.40
C LYS A 139 -20.54 17.33 -6.75
N ASP A 140 -20.72 18.09 -7.83
CA ASP A 140 -20.96 17.52 -9.15
C ASP A 140 -19.72 16.84 -9.74
N ARG A 141 -18.53 17.40 -9.51
CA ARG A 141 -17.25 16.73 -9.83
C ARG A 141 -17.10 15.41 -9.08
N LEU A 142 -17.39 15.40 -7.79
CA LEU A 142 -17.32 14.20 -6.96
C LEU A 142 -18.32 13.13 -7.41
N ARG A 143 -19.55 13.53 -7.77
CA ARG A 143 -20.56 12.62 -8.33
C ARG A 143 -20.06 11.97 -9.62
N LYS A 144 -19.56 12.77 -10.56
CA LYS A 144 -19.03 12.26 -11.83
C LYS A 144 -17.85 11.30 -11.60
N ARG A 145 -16.94 11.63 -10.68
CA ARG A 145 -15.81 10.75 -10.32
C ARG A 145 -16.27 9.42 -9.72
N ASN A 146 -17.29 9.45 -8.87
CA ASN A 146 -17.86 8.23 -8.29
C ASN A 146 -18.52 7.36 -9.36
N GLU A 147 -19.25 7.95 -10.30
CA GLU A 147 -19.83 7.23 -11.44
C GLU A 147 -18.75 6.59 -12.33
N GLU A 148 -17.69 7.34 -12.65
CA GLU A 148 -16.53 6.83 -13.40
C GLU A 148 -15.81 5.69 -12.66
N GLN A 149 -15.66 5.80 -11.34
CA GLN A 149 -15.09 4.74 -10.51
C GLN A 149 -16.00 3.50 -10.49
N GLY A 150 -17.31 3.68 -10.37
CA GLY A 150 -18.29 2.58 -10.43
C GLY A 150 -18.20 1.82 -11.76
N MET A 151 -18.18 2.54 -12.88
CA MET A 151 -18.00 1.93 -14.22
C MET A 151 -16.66 1.20 -14.34
N ARG A 152 -15.58 1.76 -13.78
CA ARG A 152 -14.25 1.14 -13.81
C ARG A 152 -14.21 -0.15 -12.99
N VAL A 153 -14.85 -0.18 -11.83
CA VAL A 153 -14.96 -1.40 -10.99
C VAL A 153 -15.71 -2.48 -11.76
N GLN A 154 -16.86 -2.15 -12.34
CA GLN A 154 -17.65 -3.11 -13.13
C GLN A 154 -16.85 -3.71 -14.31
N MET A 155 -16.08 -2.87 -15.03
CA MET A 155 -15.21 -3.35 -16.12
C MET A 155 -14.07 -4.25 -15.61
N LEU A 156 -13.51 -3.95 -14.44
CA LEU A 156 -12.47 -4.79 -13.83
C LEU A 156 -13.05 -6.13 -13.37
N GLU A 157 -14.23 -6.13 -12.75
CA GLU A 157 -14.94 -7.35 -12.34
C GLU A 157 -15.20 -8.27 -13.54
N GLY A 158 -15.72 -7.74 -14.64
CA GLY A 158 -15.91 -8.52 -15.87
C GLY A 158 -14.60 -9.08 -16.45
N ARG A 159 -13.49 -8.34 -16.38
CA ARG A 159 -12.17 -8.84 -16.79
C ARG A 159 -11.65 -9.95 -15.88
N VAL A 160 -11.86 -9.81 -14.56
CA VAL A 160 -11.46 -10.82 -13.57
C VAL A 160 -12.24 -12.11 -13.81
N GLU A 161 -13.54 -12.03 -14.05
CA GLU A 161 -14.39 -13.19 -14.34
C GLU A 161 -13.90 -13.94 -15.58
N VAL A 162 -13.63 -13.21 -16.68
CA VAL A 162 -13.07 -13.80 -17.90
C VAL A 162 -11.71 -14.45 -17.62
N GLN A 163 -10.82 -13.79 -16.87
CA GLN A 163 -9.52 -14.35 -16.51
C GLN A 163 -9.62 -15.59 -15.64
N GLN A 164 -10.55 -15.62 -14.67
CA GLN A 164 -10.79 -16.77 -13.82
C GLN A 164 -11.28 -17.98 -14.62
N GLU A 165 -12.17 -17.78 -15.59
CA GLU A 165 -12.62 -18.86 -16.46
C GLU A 165 -11.46 -19.44 -17.29
N HIS A 166 -10.58 -18.57 -17.82
CA HIS A 166 -9.37 -19.04 -18.51
C HIS A 166 -8.44 -19.83 -17.57
N ILE A 167 -8.21 -19.35 -16.35
CA ILE A 167 -7.39 -20.06 -15.35
C ILE A 167 -8.00 -21.44 -15.07
N ARG A 168 -9.30 -21.52 -14.82
CA ARG A 168 -10.01 -22.78 -14.53
C ARG A 168 -9.87 -23.82 -15.64
N THR A 169 -9.86 -23.38 -16.90
CA THR A 169 -9.65 -24.31 -18.04
C THR A 169 -8.19 -24.77 -18.19
N LEU A 170 -7.23 -23.95 -17.74
CA LEU A 170 -5.80 -24.23 -17.85
C LEU A 170 -5.25 -24.99 -16.64
N GLU A 171 -5.86 -24.82 -15.47
CA GLU A 171 -5.50 -25.46 -14.20
C GLU A 171 -5.31 -26.99 -14.33
N PRO A 172 -6.25 -27.77 -14.92
CA PRO A 172 -6.03 -29.21 -15.10
C PRO A 172 -4.92 -29.55 -16.11
N LYS A 173 -4.60 -28.65 -17.05
CA LYS A 173 -3.46 -28.85 -17.97
C LYS A 173 -2.12 -28.58 -17.28
N ALA A 174 -2.07 -27.60 -16.38
CA ALA A 174 -0.89 -27.27 -15.59
C ALA A 174 -0.62 -28.34 -14.51
N GLU A 175 -1.67 -28.80 -13.83
CA GLU A 175 -1.56 -29.84 -12.80
C GLU A 175 -1.13 -31.18 -13.41
N TYR A 176 -1.67 -31.57 -14.57
CA TYR A 176 -1.20 -32.74 -15.31
C TYR A 176 0.28 -32.63 -15.71
N THR A 177 0.76 -31.45 -16.08
CA THR A 177 2.19 -31.27 -16.40
C THR A 177 3.08 -31.40 -15.16
N ASP A 178 2.66 -30.88 -14.01
CA ASP A 178 3.45 -30.93 -12.78
C ASP A 178 3.46 -32.33 -12.16
N GLU A 179 2.31 -33.03 -12.09
CA GLU A 179 2.23 -34.40 -11.58
C GLU A 179 3.03 -35.39 -12.42
N VAL A 180 2.94 -35.31 -13.75
CA VAL A 180 3.70 -36.19 -14.65
C VAL A 180 5.21 -35.92 -14.52
N LEU A 181 5.63 -34.64 -14.45
CA LEU A 181 7.04 -34.26 -14.26
C LEU A 181 7.63 -34.75 -12.92
N GLN A 182 6.80 -34.91 -11.88
CA GLN A 182 7.24 -35.41 -10.57
C GLN A 182 7.14 -36.93 -10.38
N SER A 183 6.54 -37.66 -11.31
CA SER A 183 6.42 -39.12 -11.25
C SER A 183 7.79 -39.83 -11.36
N PRO A 184 8.04 -40.94 -10.62
CA PRO A 184 9.32 -41.66 -10.64
C PRO A 184 9.59 -42.45 -11.92
N ASN A 185 8.81 -42.24 -12.99
CA ASN A 185 8.96 -42.95 -14.25
C ASN A 185 10.32 -42.65 -14.91
N THR A 186 10.98 -43.72 -15.36
CA THR A 186 12.27 -43.65 -16.07
C THR A 186 12.17 -44.27 -17.44
N TYR A 187 12.82 -43.68 -18.43
CA TYR A 187 12.76 -44.06 -19.84
C TYR A 187 14.10 -44.55 -20.35
N THR A 188 14.10 -45.70 -21.01
CA THR A 188 15.28 -46.22 -21.70
C THR A 188 15.60 -45.37 -22.93
N PHE A 189 16.86 -45.38 -23.37
CA PHE A 189 17.25 -44.75 -24.65
C PHE A 189 16.45 -45.30 -25.84
N THR A 190 16.03 -46.57 -25.80
CA THR A 190 15.20 -47.19 -26.84
C THR A 190 13.79 -46.61 -26.88
N GLN A 191 13.17 -46.44 -25.71
CA GLN A 191 11.87 -45.77 -25.61
C GLN A 191 11.97 -44.34 -26.12
N MET A 192 12.98 -43.58 -25.68
CA MET A 192 13.14 -42.20 -26.13
C MET A 192 13.45 -42.06 -27.61
N ALA A 193 14.25 -42.95 -28.18
CA ALA A 193 14.56 -42.92 -29.60
C ALA A 193 13.30 -43.10 -30.46
N LYS A 194 12.44 -44.06 -30.11
CA LYS A 194 11.17 -44.27 -30.82
C LYS A 194 10.22 -43.08 -30.64
N GLU A 195 10.12 -42.58 -29.41
CA GLU A 195 9.21 -41.49 -29.08
C GLU A 195 9.58 -40.16 -29.73
N LEU A 196 10.87 -39.92 -29.95
CA LEU A 196 11.42 -38.74 -30.63
C LEU A 196 11.64 -38.98 -32.13
N ASP A 197 10.96 -39.97 -32.72
CA ASP A 197 11.05 -40.45 -34.12
C ASP A 197 12.46 -40.64 -34.69
N PHE A 198 13.43 -41.05 -33.87
CA PHE A 198 14.72 -41.51 -34.38
C PHE A 198 14.59 -42.94 -34.89
N ARG A 199 15.32 -43.25 -35.99
CA ARG A 199 15.37 -44.61 -36.57
C ARG A 199 15.85 -45.68 -35.59
N GLY A 200 16.59 -45.31 -34.56
CA GLY A 200 17.05 -46.20 -33.51
C GLY A 200 17.88 -45.47 -32.46
N VAL A 201 18.30 -46.21 -31.44
CA VAL A 201 19.08 -45.67 -30.31
C VAL A 201 20.37 -45.01 -30.77
N SER A 202 21.07 -45.62 -31.73
CA SER A 202 22.34 -45.10 -32.24
C SER A 202 22.19 -43.68 -32.79
N ASN A 203 21.12 -43.40 -33.54
CA ASN A 203 20.85 -42.08 -34.11
C ASN A 203 20.57 -41.03 -33.03
N LEU A 204 19.79 -41.38 -32.01
CA LEU A 204 19.56 -40.50 -30.86
C LEU A 204 20.87 -40.23 -30.12
N THR A 205 21.67 -41.27 -29.82
CA THR A 205 22.92 -41.10 -29.08
C THR A 205 23.96 -40.31 -29.86
N ASP A 206 24.01 -40.47 -31.20
CA ASP A 206 24.91 -39.70 -32.05
C ASP A 206 24.50 -38.24 -32.11
N PHE A 207 23.20 -37.95 -32.20
CA PHE A 207 22.68 -36.58 -32.13
C PHE A 207 23.05 -35.90 -30.81
N LEU A 208 22.78 -36.56 -29.68
CA LEU A 208 23.07 -36.03 -28.35
C LEU A 208 24.58 -35.88 -28.11
N LYS A 209 25.40 -36.79 -28.63
CA LYS A 209 26.86 -36.70 -28.57
C LYS A 209 27.38 -35.52 -29.40
N LYS A 210 26.87 -35.32 -30.62
CA LYS A 210 27.22 -34.16 -31.47
C LYS A 210 26.86 -32.83 -30.82
N LYS A 211 25.76 -32.78 -30.07
CA LYS A 211 25.34 -31.62 -29.27
C LYS A 211 26.12 -31.48 -27.94
N GLY A 212 27.06 -32.38 -27.64
CA GLY A 212 27.86 -32.34 -26.42
C GLY A 212 27.08 -32.63 -25.14
N ILE A 213 25.93 -33.30 -25.22
CA ILE A 213 25.02 -33.55 -24.09
C ILE A 213 25.39 -34.84 -23.37
N ILE A 214 25.77 -35.87 -24.11
CA ILE A 214 26.16 -37.17 -23.56
C ILE A 214 27.51 -37.63 -24.11
N PHE A 215 28.18 -38.49 -23.35
CA PHE A 215 29.39 -39.19 -23.74
C PHE A 215 29.32 -40.65 -23.26
N ARG A 216 30.16 -41.51 -23.84
CA ARG A 216 30.20 -42.94 -23.47
C ARG A 216 31.49 -43.23 -22.70
N GLN A 217 31.36 -43.82 -21.52
CA GLN A 217 32.50 -44.25 -20.70
C GLN A 217 32.11 -45.51 -19.92
N SER A 218 33.06 -46.45 -19.81
CA SER A 218 32.89 -47.74 -19.13
C SER A 218 31.62 -48.50 -19.57
N GLY A 219 31.35 -48.50 -20.88
CA GLY A 219 30.20 -49.21 -21.47
C GLY A 219 28.86 -48.47 -21.39
N ARG A 220 28.77 -47.35 -20.66
CA ARG A 220 27.51 -46.66 -20.34
C ARG A 220 27.47 -45.22 -20.89
N TRP A 221 26.28 -44.73 -21.22
CA TRP A 221 26.05 -43.34 -21.61
C TRP A 221 25.88 -42.45 -20.38
N MET A 222 26.62 -41.36 -20.29
CA MET A 222 26.56 -40.40 -19.19
C MET A 222 26.41 -38.98 -19.74
N THR A 223 25.78 -38.09 -18.97
CA THR A 223 25.66 -36.68 -19.32
C THR A 223 26.98 -35.97 -19.09
N THR A 224 27.37 -35.08 -20.01
CA THR A 224 28.56 -34.22 -19.85
C THR A 224 28.44 -33.29 -18.64
N ALA A 225 29.55 -32.68 -18.21
CA ALA A 225 29.60 -31.85 -17.00
C ALA A 225 28.51 -30.76 -16.97
N ASP A 226 28.25 -30.11 -18.10
CA ASP A 226 27.24 -29.04 -18.21
C ASP A 226 25.82 -29.50 -17.90
N TYR A 227 25.53 -30.78 -18.14
CA TYR A 227 24.20 -31.39 -17.99
C TYR A 227 24.13 -32.36 -16.81
N SER A 228 25.27 -32.67 -16.19
CA SER A 228 25.35 -33.48 -14.97
C SER A 228 24.72 -32.73 -13.79
N GLY A 229 24.13 -33.46 -12.83
CA GLY A 229 23.49 -32.87 -11.66
C GLY A 229 22.11 -32.23 -11.90
N ARG A 230 21.66 -32.07 -13.16
CA ARG A 230 20.34 -31.51 -13.49
C ARG A 230 19.17 -32.49 -13.36
N GLY A 231 19.43 -33.70 -12.85
CA GLY A 231 18.41 -34.72 -12.66
C GLY A 231 17.85 -35.35 -13.94
N TYR A 232 18.43 -35.09 -15.12
CA TYR A 232 17.93 -35.61 -16.40
C TYR A 232 18.10 -37.11 -16.61
N THR A 233 19.06 -37.74 -15.93
CA THR A 233 19.29 -39.18 -16.03
C THR A 233 19.41 -39.82 -14.65
N LYS A 234 19.08 -41.11 -14.59
CA LYS A 234 19.27 -41.98 -13.43
C LYS A 234 19.99 -43.27 -13.84
N THR A 235 20.53 -43.94 -12.83
CA THR A 235 21.13 -45.25 -12.96
C THR A 235 20.09 -46.31 -12.61
N ARG A 236 19.94 -47.33 -13.46
CA ARG A 236 19.14 -48.51 -13.15
C ARG A 236 19.99 -49.76 -13.20
N THR A 237 19.92 -50.54 -12.13
CA THR A 237 20.54 -51.86 -12.01
C THR A 237 19.47 -52.90 -12.33
N VAL A 238 19.77 -53.83 -13.24
CA VAL A 238 18.89 -54.94 -13.61
C VAL A 238 19.64 -56.24 -13.40
N SER A 239 19.06 -57.12 -12.59
CA SER A 239 19.54 -58.48 -12.38
C SER A 239 19.12 -59.37 -13.56
N PHE A 240 20.01 -60.25 -13.98
CA PHE A 240 19.74 -61.29 -14.96
C PHE A 240 20.46 -62.58 -14.55
N ASP A 241 19.86 -63.71 -14.86
CA ASP A 241 20.45 -65.02 -14.57
C ASP A 241 21.18 -65.54 -15.80
N HIS A 242 22.40 -66.04 -15.59
CA HIS A 242 23.15 -66.73 -16.62
C HIS A 242 22.56 -68.12 -16.91
N SER A 243 22.88 -68.70 -18.06
CA SER A 243 22.44 -70.06 -18.43
C SER A 243 22.96 -71.15 -17.48
N ASP A 244 23.93 -70.83 -16.61
CA ASP A 244 24.46 -71.68 -15.55
C ASP A 244 23.77 -71.48 -14.18
N GLY A 245 22.72 -70.65 -14.12
CA GLY A 245 21.94 -70.36 -12.92
C GLY A 245 22.55 -69.33 -11.97
N ARG A 246 23.66 -68.67 -12.34
CA ARG A 246 24.26 -67.61 -11.51
C ARG A 246 23.57 -66.27 -11.74
N PRO A 247 23.11 -65.59 -10.67
CA PRO A 247 22.59 -64.23 -10.79
C PRO A 247 23.75 -63.26 -11.04
N ASP A 248 23.56 -62.36 -12.00
CA ASP A 248 24.46 -61.23 -12.24
C ASP A 248 23.64 -59.95 -12.42
N THR A 249 24.30 -58.80 -12.43
CA THR A 249 23.65 -57.50 -12.48
C THR A 249 24.31 -56.59 -13.50
N THR A 250 23.50 -56.00 -14.38
CA THR A 250 23.97 -54.96 -15.30
C THR A 250 23.42 -53.60 -14.91
N VAL A 251 24.19 -52.56 -15.18
CA VAL A 251 23.85 -51.18 -14.81
C VAL A 251 23.81 -50.32 -16.06
N TYR A 252 22.68 -49.64 -16.31
CA TYR A 252 22.54 -48.76 -17.47
C TYR A 252 21.85 -47.44 -17.12
N THR A 253 21.96 -46.47 -18.04
CA THR A 253 21.38 -45.13 -17.88
C THR A 253 19.97 -45.08 -18.45
N VAL A 254 19.09 -44.43 -17.71
CA VAL A 254 17.73 -44.10 -18.10
C VAL A 254 17.49 -42.60 -17.97
N TRP A 255 16.60 -42.05 -18.79
CA TRP A 255 16.14 -40.68 -18.71
C TRP A 255 15.03 -40.56 -17.66
N THR A 256 15.01 -39.48 -16.91
CA THR A 256 13.89 -39.13 -16.02
C THR A 256 12.83 -38.35 -16.81
N GLU A 257 11.66 -38.07 -16.22
CA GLU A 257 10.68 -37.20 -16.88
C GLU A 257 11.23 -35.79 -17.21
N PRO A 258 11.98 -35.11 -16.32
CA PRO A 258 12.69 -33.87 -16.68
C PRO A 258 13.69 -34.06 -17.83
N GLY A 259 14.35 -35.21 -17.88
CA GLY A 259 15.23 -35.59 -18.98
C GLY A 259 14.48 -35.78 -20.30
N ARG A 260 13.34 -36.47 -20.27
CA ARG A 260 12.44 -36.65 -21.41
C ARG A 260 11.94 -35.32 -21.94
N GLN A 261 11.45 -34.43 -21.07
CA GLN A 261 11.01 -33.08 -21.47
C GLN A 261 12.16 -32.27 -22.09
N PHE A 262 13.36 -32.36 -21.53
CA PHE A 262 14.56 -31.74 -22.09
C PHE A 262 14.86 -32.27 -23.50
N LEU A 263 14.82 -33.60 -23.70
CA LEU A 263 15.02 -34.21 -25.01
C LEU A 263 13.98 -33.76 -26.04
N HIS A 264 12.70 -33.70 -25.67
CA HIS A 264 11.64 -33.19 -26.54
C HIS A 264 11.91 -31.76 -26.99
N ARG A 265 12.28 -30.89 -26.04
CA ARG A 265 12.57 -29.47 -26.34
C ARG A 265 13.71 -29.33 -27.35
N ILE A 266 14.84 -30.01 -27.15
CA ILE A 266 16.00 -29.88 -28.04
C ILE A 266 15.76 -30.53 -29.41
N CYS A 267 14.98 -31.61 -29.47
CA CYS A 267 14.66 -32.28 -30.73
C CYS A 267 13.62 -31.48 -31.53
N HIS A 268 12.65 -30.85 -30.86
CA HIS A 268 11.68 -29.98 -31.51
C HIS A 268 12.35 -28.75 -32.12
N SER A 269 13.17 -28.04 -31.35
CA SER A 269 13.92 -26.87 -31.86
C SER A 269 14.82 -27.22 -33.05
N HIS A 270 15.48 -28.39 -33.02
CA HIS A 270 16.31 -28.82 -34.15
C HIS A 270 15.52 -29.11 -35.42
N ARG A 271 14.29 -29.62 -35.31
CA ARG A 271 13.42 -29.88 -36.47
C ARG A 271 12.91 -28.56 -37.06
N GLU A 272 12.49 -27.61 -36.23
CA GLU A 272 12.07 -26.28 -36.68
C GLU A 272 13.20 -25.51 -37.40
N GLU A 273 14.43 -25.60 -36.90
CA GLU A 273 15.63 -25.03 -37.55
C GLU A 273 15.94 -25.69 -38.90
N ALA A 274 15.63 -26.98 -39.08
CA ALA A 274 15.87 -27.71 -40.33
C ALA A 274 14.77 -27.51 -41.39
N THR A 275 13.67 -26.84 -41.04
CA THR A 275 12.52 -26.57 -41.93
C THR A 275 12.48 -25.11 -42.41
N ARG A 276 13.44 -24.29 -41.97
CA ARG A 276 13.72 -22.92 -42.47
C ARG A 276 14.87 -22.95 -43.46
#